data_AF-A0A1V5MBZ5-F1
#
_entry.id   AF-A0A1V5MBZ5-F1
#
_cell.length_a   1.000
_cell.length_b   1.000
_cell.length_c   1.000
_cell.angle_alpha   90.00
_cell.angle_beta   90.00
_cell.angle_gamma   90.00
#
_symmetry.space_group_name_H-M   'P 1'
#
loop_
_entity.id
_entity.type
_entity.pdbx_description
1 polymer ?
#
loop_
_entity_poly.entity_id
_entity_poly.type
_entity_poly.pdbx_seq_one_letter_code
_entity_poly.pdbx_strand_id
1 'polypeptide(L)'
;MLEAGPVRAAVRQEFSDGRSRLVQDIIIYAGLPRIDFRTEVDWQERRRMIKAAFPLSLKAGEAWYEIPFGAIARPAVPAGPEGAFRREVSGHHWADVSEAGYGVALLNDSKYGYDFDGQTLRLTLLRAPMYPNPDADRGRHLFTYALYPHAGRWPEAGVVEQGFSLNRPPLVRSLAESAPESGPPVSLFRTEGVPVVVSAFKAAEDGRGFVIRLYEPGGQSGRAKLFLPAAPVAAWETNLLEEERRPFQVDRETVEFEVRPFEIKTFYFSFSKEPGEPDGRKKS
;
A
#
# COMPACT_ATOMS: atom_id res chain seq x y z
N MET A 1 3.21 2.88 30.71
CA MET A 1 2.47 3.77 29.80
C MET A 1 3.42 4.87 29.36
N LEU A 2 3.56 5.14 28.06
CA LEU A 2 4.49 6.15 27.52
C LEU A 2 3.82 7.52 27.34
N GLU A 3 2.64 7.54 26.74
CA GLU A 3 1.87 8.77 26.51
C GLU A 3 0.36 8.46 26.54
N ALA A 4 -0.43 9.48 26.87
CA ALA A 4 -1.89 9.44 26.95
C ALA A 4 -2.46 10.79 26.47
N GLY A 5 -2.26 11.09 25.19
CA GLY A 5 -2.69 12.35 24.59
C GLY A 5 -4.07 12.27 23.91
N PRO A 6 -4.64 13.41 23.49
CA PRO A 6 -5.94 13.44 22.81
C PRO A 6 -5.92 12.81 21.41
N VAL A 7 -4.75 12.67 20.78
CA VAL A 7 -4.60 12.12 19.42
C VAL A 7 -4.25 10.63 19.45
N ARG A 8 -3.41 10.21 20.41
CA ARG A 8 -2.94 8.83 20.54
C ARG A 8 -2.50 8.51 21.97
N ALA A 9 -2.52 7.22 22.29
CA ALA A 9 -1.92 6.68 23.50
C ALA A 9 -0.91 5.59 23.12
N ALA A 10 0.15 5.45 23.93
CA ALA A 10 1.17 4.43 23.70
C ALA A 10 1.59 3.72 24.99
N VAL A 11 1.84 2.41 24.87
CA VAL A 11 2.40 1.57 25.94
C VAL A 11 3.66 0.89 25.41
N ARG A 12 4.75 0.99 26.18
CA ARG A 12 5.99 0.28 25.91
C ARG A 12 6.01 -1.07 26.59
N GLN A 13 6.49 -2.06 25.87
CA GLN A 13 6.86 -3.36 26.39
C GLN A 13 8.30 -3.67 26.01
N GLU A 14 9.00 -4.39 26.87
CA GLU A 14 10.38 -4.78 26.65
C GLU A 14 10.53 -6.28 26.84
N PHE A 15 11.23 -6.92 25.91
CA PHE A 15 11.49 -8.35 25.92
C PHE A 15 13.00 -8.59 25.88
N SER A 16 13.43 -9.70 26.44
CA SER A 16 14.80 -10.19 26.31
C SER A 16 14.75 -11.69 26.09
N ASP A 17 15.43 -12.16 25.05
CA ASP A 17 15.60 -13.58 24.74
C ASP A 17 17.04 -13.80 24.28
N GLY A 18 17.74 -14.72 24.96
CA GLY A 18 19.15 -14.99 24.70
C GLY A 18 20.02 -13.75 24.88
N ARG A 19 20.64 -13.30 23.78
CA ARG A 19 21.53 -12.12 23.71
C ARG A 19 20.83 -10.90 23.11
N SER A 20 19.54 -11.02 22.83
CA SER A 20 18.78 -10.02 22.08
C SER A 20 17.75 -9.34 22.98
N ARG A 21 17.51 -8.06 22.68
CA ARG A 21 16.53 -7.24 23.39
C ARG A 21 15.58 -6.62 22.38
N LEU A 22 14.29 -6.63 22.71
CA LEU A 22 13.27 -5.94 21.94
C LEU A 22 12.61 -4.88 22.81
N VAL A 23 12.36 -3.72 22.21
CA VAL A 23 11.51 -2.67 22.76
C VAL A 23 10.39 -2.43 21.76
N GLN A 24 9.15 -2.52 22.21
CA GLN A 24 7.98 -2.35 21.38
C GLN A 24 7.03 -1.32 21.96
N ASP A 25 6.68 -0.34 21.16
CA ASP A 25 5.66 0.64 21.48
C ASP A 25 4.37 0.26 20.76
N ILE A 26 3.34 -0.06 21.53
CA ILE A 26 1.98 -0.34 21.07
C ILE A 26 1.22 0.98 21.10
N ILE A 27 0.79 1.44 19.93
CA ILE A 27 0.20 2.78 19.72
C ILE A 27 -1.22 2.64 19.20
N ILE A 28 -2.14 3.31 19.86
CA ILE A 28 -3.55 3.43 19.47
C ILE A 28 -3.89 4.89 19.20
N TYR A 29 -4.77 5.13 18.24
CA TYR A 29 -5.12 6.49 17.78
C TYR A 29 -6.61 6.75 17.97
N ALA A 30 -6.97 8.00 18.22
CA ALA A 30 -8.37 8.39 18.41
C ALA A 30 -9.21 8.29 17.12
N GLY A 31 -8.61 8.58 15.96
CA GLY A 31 -9.29 8.66 14.66
C GLY A 31 -8.79 7.69 13.60
N LEU A 32 -7.91 6.75 13.95
CA LEU A 32 -7.36 5.77 13.01
C LEU A 32 -7.64 4.36 13.55
N PRO A 33 -8.44 3.53 12.86
CA PRO A 33 -8.88 2.22 13.36
C PRO A 33 -7.80 1.13 13.23
N ARG A 34 -6.53 1.45 13.53
CA ARG A 34 -5.42 0.49 13.54
C ARG A 34 -4.55 0.64 14.77
N ILE A 35 -3.88 -0.46 15.15
CA ILE A 35 -2.93 -0.51 16.25
C ILE A 35 -1.53 -0.65 15.66
N ASP A 36 -0.66 0.33 15.88
CA ASP A 36 0.73 0.29 15.39
C ASP A 36 1.66 -0.31 16.45
N PHE A 37 2.57 -1.17 16.00
CA PHE A 37 3.62 -1.80 16.80
C PHE A 37 4.98 -1.31 16.29
N ARG A 38 5.49 -0.22 16.87
CA ARG A 38 6.83 0.28 16.56
C ARG A 38 7.84 -0.53 17.35
N THR A 39 8.71 -1.24 16.65
CA THR A 39 9.59 -2.24 17.27
C THR A 39 11.04 -1.90 16.98
N GLU A 40 11.83 -1.75 18.06
CA GLU A 40 13.28 -1.70 18.03
C GLU A 40 13.82 -3.04 18.53
N VAL A 41 14.73 -3.64 17.77
CA VAL A 41 15.36 -4.92 18.12
C VAL A 41 16.88 -4.79 18.06
N ASP A 42 17.57 -5.08 19.15
CA ASP A 42 18.99 -5.42 19.14
C ASP A 42 19.12 -6.94 18.95
N TRP A 43 19.31 -7.37 17.69
CA TRP A 43 19.30 -8.76 17.28
C TRP A 43 20.71 -9.35 17.27
N GLN A 44 21.00 -10.24 18.20
CA GLN A 44 22.32 -10.86 18.40
C GLN A 44 22.29 -12.39 18.32
N GLU A 45 21.13 -12.97 17.98
CA GLU A 45 20.94 -14.42 17.85
C GLU A 45 21.63 -15.03 16.63
N ARG A 46 21.68 -16.36 16.60
CA ARG A 46 22.15 -17.18 15.49
C ARG A 46 21.21 -18.37 15.31
N ARG A 47 20.89 -18.72 14.06
CA ARG A 47 19.96 -19.82 13.69
C ARG A 47 18.59 -19.73 14.36
N ARG A 48 18.13 -18.50 14.63
CA ARG A 48 16.80 -18.21 15.17
C ARG A 48 15.98 -17.39 14.18
N MET A 49 14.67 -17.41 14.39
CA MET A 49 13.69 -16.59 13.70
C MET A 49 12.69 -16.10 14.74
N ILE A 50 12.31 -14.84 14.65
CA ILE A 50 11.28 -14.24 15.49
C ILE A 50 10.12 -13.76 14.62
N LYS A 51 8.90 -14.07 15.07
CA LYS A 51 7.64 -13.68 14.43
C LYS A 51 6.76 -12.93 15.42
N ALA A 52 6.02 -11.94 14.93
CA ALA A 52 4.84 -11.44 15.62
C ALA A 52 3.68 -12.41 15.32
N ALA A 53 2.96 -12.85 16.34
CA ALA A 53 1.87 -13.80 16.22
C ALA A 53 0.58 -13.24 16.78
N PHE A 54 -0.48 -13.33 15.98
CA PHE A 54 -1.80 -12.82 16.31
C PHE A 54 -2.81 -13.96 16.17
N PRO A 55 -3.13 -14.65 17.27
CA PRO A 55 -4.24 -15.59 17.31
C PRO A 55 -5.54 -14.83 17.06
N LEU A 56 -6.23 -15.16 15.97
CA LEU A 56 -7.48 -14.54 15.55
C LEU A 56 -8.64 -15.43 15.99
N SER A 57 -9.70 -14.82 16.50
CA SER A 57 -10.98 -15.51 16.78
C SER A 57 -11.88 -15.50 15.54
N LEU A 58 -11.33 -15.86 14.38
CA LEU A 58 -12.02 -15.89 13.08
C LEU A 58 -11.98 -17.30 12.49
N LYS A 59 -13.00 -17.65 11.71
CA LYS A 59 -13.06 -18.89 10.94
C LYS A 59 -12.80 -18.58 9.46
N ALA A 60 -11.56 -18.74 9.03
CA ALA A 60 -11.16 -18.55 7.63
C ALA A 60 -10.37 -19.75 7.10
N GLY A 61 -10.76 -20.23 5.91
CA GLY A 61 -10.04 -21.30 5.21
C GLY A 61 -8.84 -20.82 4.38
N GLU A 62 -8.68 -19.50 4.24
CA GLU A 62 -7.66 -18.85 3.45
C GLU A 62 -7.27 -17.50 4.05
N ALA A 63 -6.14 -16.97 3.60
CA ALA A 63 -5.71 -15.60 3.84
C ALA A 63 -5.38 -14.95 2.49
N TRP A 64 -5.56 -13.64 2.41
CA TRP A 64 -5.24 -12.82 1.24
C TRP A 64 -3.92 -12.09 1.47
N TYR A 65 -3.08 -12.04 0.44
CA TYR A 65 -1.75 -11.41 0.52
C TYR A 65 -1.58 -10.46 -0.65
N GLU A 66 -1.06 -9.27 -0.37
CA GLU A 66 -0.76 -8.31 -1.43
C GLU A 66 0.36 -8.81 -2.33
N ILE A 67 0.15 -8.68 -3.64
CA ILE A 67 1.15 -8.85 -4.70
C ILE A 67 1.23 -7.54 -5.51
N PRO A 68 2.22 -7.36 -6.40
CA PRO A 68 2.26 -6.17 -7.23
C PRO A 68 0.95 -6.02 -8.01
N PHE A 69 0.29 -4.87 -7.85
CA PHE A 69 -0.95 -4.50 -8.53
C PHE A 69 -2.16 -5.42 -8.25
N GLY A 70 -2.20 -6.11 -7.11
CA GLY A 70 -3.36 -6.93 -6.74
C GLY A 70 -3.17 -7.73 -5.46
N ALA A 71 -3.92 -8.81 -5.33
CA ALA A 71 -3.81 -9.72 -4.19
C ALA A 71 -4.06 -11.17 -4.61
N ILE A 72 -3.56 -12.11 -3.80
CA ILE A 72 -3.74 -13.54 -4.01
C ILE A 72 -4.25 -14.21 -2.75
N ALA A 73 -5.31 -15.02 -2.89
CA ALA A 73 -5.77 -15.92 -1.84
C ALA A 73 -4.85 -17.13 -1.73
N ARG A 74 -4.54 -17.54 -0.50
CA ARG A 74 -3.85 -18.81 -0.24
C ARG A 74 -4.55 -19.58 0.89
N PRO A 75 -4.78 -20.89 0.71
CA PRO A 75 -5.36 -21.72 1.75
C PRO A 75 -4.54 -21.70 3.05
N ALA A 76 -5.23 -21.66 4.18
CA ALA A 76 -4.65 -21.68 5.52
C ALA A 76 -3.91 -23.01 5.82
N VAL A 77 -4.46 -24.12 5.32
CA VAL A 77 -3.83 -25.44 5.39
C VAL A 77 -3.54 -25.89 3.95
N PRO A 78 -2.30 -25.76 3.49
CA PRO A 78 -1.92 -26.18 2.14
C PRO A 78 -2.07 -27.70 1.95
N ALA A 79 -2.67 -28.13 0.84
CA ALA A 79 -2.82 -29.54 0.51
C ALA A 79 -1.56 -30.10 -0.19
N GLY A 80 -1.31 -31.41 0.02
CA GLY A 80 -0.26 -32.16 -0.67
C GLY A 80 1.17 -31.88 -0.20
N PRO A 81 2.16 -32.63 -0.72
CA PRO A 81 3.57 -32.52 -0.32
C PRO A 81 4.20 -31.16 -0.66
N GLU A 82 3.75 -30.49 -1.72
CA GLU A 82 4.16 -29.11 -2.04
C GLU A 82 3.62 -28.09 -1.02
N GLY A 83 2.47 -28.38 -0.43
CA GLY A 83 1.84 -27.54 0.59
C GLY A 83 2.67 -27.41 1.87
N ALA A 84 3.45 -28.45 2.22
CA ALA A 84 4.34 -28.44 3.38
C ALA A 84 5.41 -27.33 3.30
N PHE A 85 5.80 -26.91 2.09
CA PHE A 85 6.79 -25.86 1.85
C PHE A 85 6.20 -24.45 1.73
N ARG A 86 4.87 -24.31 1.66
CA ARG A 86 4.17 -23.01 1.52
C ARG A 86 3.77 -22.38 2.85
N ARG A 87 4.44 -22.78 3.94
CA ARG A 87 4.16 -22.24 5.28
C ARG A 87 4.55 -20.79 5.45
N GLU A 88 5.41 -20.22 4.61
CA GLU A 88 5.75 -18.80 4.64
C GLU A 88 5.63 -18.25 3.23
N VAL A 89 4.90 -17.15 3.08
CA VAL A 89 4.55 -16.56 1.80
C VAL A 89 4.92 -15.08 1.78
N SER A 90 5.19 -14.58 0.58
CA SER A 90 5.47 -13.16 0.39
C SER A 90 4.18 -12.36 0.35
N GLY A 91 4.12 -11.26 1.10
CA GLY A 91 3.12 -10.19 0.99
C GLY A 91 3.82 -8.84 1.03
N HIS A 92 3.38 -7.87 0.23
CA HIS A 92 4.06 -6.57 0.13
C HIS A 92 3.87 -5.70 1.38
N HIS A 93 2.72 -5.06 1.52
CA HIS A 93 2.41 -4.20 2.66
C HIS A 93 1.41 -4.84 3.62
N TRP A 94 0.64 -5.85 3.19
CA TRP A 94 -0.40 -6.44 4.03
C TRP A 94 -0.69 -7.92 3.72
N ALA A 95 -1.23 -8.58 4.75
CA ALA A 95 -1.99 -9.82 4.65
C ALA A 95 -3.33 -9.64 5.36
N ASP A 96 -4.39 -10.27 4.87
CA ASP A 96 -5.75 -10.15 5.41
C ASP A 96 -6.39 -11.51 5.67
N VAL A 97 -7.12 -11.59 6.78
CA VAL A 97 -7.97 -12.72 7.14
C VAL A 97 -9.35 -12.18 7.49
N SER A 98 -10.35 -12.58 6.72
CA SER A 98 -11.73 -12.13 6.89
C SER A 98 -12.71 -13.30 6.94
N GLU A 99 -13.74 -13.19 7.77
CA GLU A 99 -14.95 -14.02 7.74
C GLU A 99 -16.17 -13.15 7.38
N ALA A 100 -17.38 -13.69 7.52
CA ALA A 100 -18.60 -12.95 7.20
C ALA A 100 -18.77 -11.72 8.11
N GLY A 101 -18.48 -10.53 7.57
CA GLY A 101 -18.75 -9.25 8.21
C GLY A 101 -17.61 -8.66 9.04
N TYR A 102 -16.53 -9.39 9.28
CA TYR A 102 -15.37 -8.91 10.03
C TYR A 102 -14.06 -9.50 9.48
N GLY A 103 -13.01 -8.69 9.49
CA GLY A 103 -11.66 -9.11 9.11
C GLY A 103 -10.59 -8.38 9.90
N VAL A 104 -9.38 -8.91 9.81
CA VAL A 104 -8.18 -8.33 10.40
C VAL A 104 -7.05 -8.40 9.39
N ALA A 105 -6.56 -7.23 9.01
CA ALA A 105 -5.35 -7.10 8.21
C ALA A 105 -4.12 -6.89 9.09
N LEU A 106 -3.02 -7.53 8.73
CA LEU A 106 -1.69 -7.34 9.31
C LEU A 106 -0.81 -6.58 8.31
N LEU A 107 -0.61 -5.30 8.58
CA LEU A 107 0.15 -4.37 7.76
C LEU A 107 1.63 -4.33 8.19
N ASN A 108 2.54 -4.00 7.28
CA ASN A 108 3.97 -3.87 7.57
C ASN A 108 4.62 -2.74 6.75
N ASP A 109 5.80 -2.28 7.19
CA ASP A 109 6.63 -1.30 6.46
C ASP A 109 7.92 -1.85 5.81
N SER A 110 8.28 -3.10 6.10
CA SER A 110 9.61 -3.63 5.79
C SER A 110 9.75 -5.16 5.90
N LYS A 111 8.64 -5.90 6.09
CA LYS A 111 8.60 -7.32 6.43
C LYS A 111 7.69 -8.06 5.47
N TYR A 112 8.28 -8.92 4.64
CA TYR A 112 7.56 -9.54 3.53
C TYR A 112 7.10 -10.97 3.81
N GLY A 113 7.58 -11.61 4.89
CA GLY A 113 7.25 -13.00 5.22
C GLY A 113 6.03 -13.10 6.11
N TYR A 114 4.95 -13.69 5.58
CA TYR A 114 3.71 -13.92 6.31
C TYR A 114 3.37 -15.41 6.38
N ASP A 115 2.59 -15.78 7.39
CA ASP A 115 1.91 -17.06 7.41
C ASP A 115 0.59 -17.06 8.18
N PHE A 116 -0.32 -17.95 7.80
CA PHE A 116 -1.61 -18.17 8.45
C PHE A 116 -1.91 -19.66 8.50
N ASP A 117 -2.18 -20.20 9.68
CA ASP A 117 -2.45 -21.63 9.91
C ASP A 117 -3.93 -21.96 10.11
N GLY A 118 -4.82 -21.00 9.87
CA GLY A 118 -6.27 -21.13 10.05
C GLY A 118 -6.76 -20.50 11.35
N GLN A 119 -5.84 -20.19 12.27
CA GLN A 119 -6.17 -19.52 13.53
C GLN A 119 -5.23 -18.35 13.82
N THR A 120 -3.93 -18.47 13.52
CA THR A 120 -2.93 -17.47 13.89
C THR A 120 -2.32 -16.84 12.66
N LEU A 121 -2.51 -15.53 12.49
CA LEU A 121 -1.83 -14.73 11.48
C LEU A 121 -0.49 -14.26 12.02
N ARG A 122 0.59 -14.47 11.26
CA ARG A 122 1.97 -14.23 11.68
C ARG A 122 2.74 -13.41 10.67
N LEU A 123 3.63 -12.57 11.19
CA LEU A 123 4.60 -11.79 10.42
C LEU A 123 6.00 -12.17 10.88
N THR A 124 6.84 -12.64 9.95
CA THR A 124 8.27 -12.86 10.19
C THR A 124 8.98 -11.52 10.34
N LEU A 125 9.54 -11.28 11.53
CA LEU A 125 10.20 -10.02 11.84
C LEU A 125 11.69 -10.06 11.50
N LEU A 126 12.42 -11.05 12.03
CA LEU A 126 13.85 -11.20 11.78
C LEU A 126 14.24 -12.67 11.69
N ARG A 127 15.31 -12.92 10.93
CA ARG A 127 15.96 -14.23 10.82
C ARG A 127 17.43 -14.07 11.19
N ALA A 128 18.09 -15.15 11.59
CA ALA A 128 19.54 -15.18 11.80
C ALA A 128 20.15 -16.35 11.02
N PRO A 129 20.10 -16.34 9.67
CA PRO A 129 20.75 -17.37 8.88
C PRO A 129 22.27 -17.29 9.06
N MET A 130 22.96 -18.40 8.84
CA MET A 130 24.42 -18.50 9.02
C MET A 130 25.18 -18.57 7.70
N TYR A 131 24.48 -18.76 6.59
CA TYR A 131 25.03 -18.87 5.26
C TYR A 131 24.16 -18.02 4.31
N PRO A 132 24.75 -17.27 3.36
CA PRO A 132 26.19 -17.14 3.09
C PRO A 132 26.94 -16.23 4.08
N ASN A 133 26.21 -15.43 4.87
CA ASN A 133 26.80 -14.50 5.84
C ASN A 133 26.49 -14.96 7.29
N PRO A 134 27.51 -15.29 8.11
CA PRO A 134 27.34 -15.67 9.52
C PRO A 134 26.76 -14.58 10.43
N ASP A 135 26.85 -13.32 9.99
CA ASP A 135 26.38 -12.14 10.73
C ASP A 135 25.17 -11.48 10.05
N ALA A 136 24.47 -12.21 9.17
CA ALA A 136 23.24 -11.75 8.54
C ALA A 136 22.23 -11.28 9.59
N ASP A 137 21.67 -10.09 9.33
CA ASP A 137 20.69 -9.39 10.17
C ASP A 137 21.14 -9.13 11.63
N ARG A 138 22.39 -9.42 12.04
CA ARG A 138 22.84 -9.02 13.38
C ARG A 138 22.92 -7.51 13.50
N GLY A 139 22.51 -6.98 14.65
CA GLY A 139 22.54 -5.55 14.95
C GLY A 139 21.17 -4.97 15.24
N ARG A 140 21.06 -3.65 15.09
CA ARG A 140 19.85 -2.90 15.44
C ARG A 140 18.90 -2.80 14.26
N HIS A 141 17.64 -3.09 14.52
CA HIS A 141 16.53 -3.00 13.57
C HIS A 141 15.42 -2.12 14.10
N LEU A 142 14.82 -1.36 13.19
CA LEU A 142 13.68 -0.49 13.46
C LEU A 142 12.63 -0.79 12.40
N PHE A 143 11.43 -1.15 12.83
CA PHE A 143 10.33 -1.42 11.91
C PHE A 143 8.97 -1.26 12.58
N THR A 144 7.96 -1.06 11.76
CA THR A 144 6.56 -0.92 12.18
C THR A 144 5.71 -1.95 11.47
N TYR A 145 4.83 -2.59 12.22
CA TYR A 145 3.72 -3.35 11.68
C TYR A 145 2.44 -2.93 12.41
N ALA A 146 1.28 -3.21 11.83
CA ALA A 146 0.01 -2.76 12.39
C ALA A 146 -1.07 -3.81 12.25
N LEU A 147 -1.95 -3.90 13.25
CA LEU A 147 -3.21 -4.63 13.15
C LEU A 147 -4.31 -3.66 12.76
N TYR A 148 -5.03 -3.99 11.70
CA TYR A 148 -6.16 -3.22 11.19
C TYR A 148 -7.42 -4.09 11.18
N PRO A 149 -8.21 -4.08 12.26
CA PRO A 149 -9.53 -4.70 12.25
C PRO A 149 -10.51 -3.89 11.39
N HIS A 150 -11.34 -4.57 10.63
CA HIS A 150 -12.28 -3.90 9.72
C HIS A 150 -13.58 -4.70 9.53
N ALA A 151 -14.59 -4.02 8.98
CA ALA A 151 -15.81 -4.66 8.52
C ALA A 151 -15.66 -5.11 7.05
N GLY A 152 -16.35 -6.18 6.66
CA GLY A 152 -16.30 -6.69 5.29
C GLY A 152 -14.97 -7.34 4.90
N ARG A 153 -14.70 -7.44 3.60
CA ARG A 153 -13.47 -8.04 3.05
C ARG A 153 -12.45 -6.95 2.71
N TRP A 154 -11.19 -7.35 2.54
CA TRP A 154 -10.08 -6.41 2.32
C TRP A 154 -10.27 -5.36 1.21
N PRO A 155 -10.91 -5.64 0.04
CA PRO A 155 -11.01 -4.63 -1.01
C PRO A 155 -11.90 -3.45 -0.59
N GLU A 156 -13.06 -3.76 0.01
CA GLU A 156 -14.04 -2.74 0.43
C GLU A 156 -13.66 -2.10 1.77
N ALA A 157 -12.85 -2.78 2.58
CA ALA A 157 -12.41 -2.33 3.90
C ALA A 157 -11.27 -1.30 3.89
N GLY A 158 -10.76 -0.92 2.71
CA GLY A 158 -9.66 0.03 2.59
C GLY A 158 -8.31 -0.52 3.06
N VAL A 159 -8.13 -1.85 3.08
CA VAL A 159 -6.86 -2.48 3.52
C VAL A 159 -5.69 -2.03 2.66
N VAL A 160 -5.90 -1.91 1.34
CA VAL A 160 -4.89 -1.42 0.38
C VAL A 160 -4.46 0.02 0.74
N GLU A 161 -5.43 0.89 1.01
CA GLU A 161 -5.16 2.28 1.41
C GLU A 161 -4.43 2.36 2.75
N GLN A 162 -4.80 1.52 3.73
CA GLN A 162 -4.11 1.47 5.02
C GLN A 162 -2.67 0.97 4.89
N GLY A 163 -2.43 -0.03 4.03
CA GLY A 163 -1.08 -0.50 3.69
C GLY A 163 -0.21 0.62 3.12
N PHE A 164 -0.72 1.39 2.15
CA PHE A 164 -0.01 2.56 1.64
C PHE A 164 0.15 3.66 2.68
N SER A 165 -0.88 3.96 3.46
CA SER A 165 -0.85 5.01 4.50
C SER A 165 0.20 4.74 5.57
N LEU A 166 0.41 3.48 5.97
CA LEU A 166 1.50 3.09 6.87
C LEU A 166 2.88 3.37 6.26
N ASN A 167 3.03 3.14 4.95
CA ASN A 167 4.29 3.23 4.22
C ASN A 167 4.58 4.62 3.63
N ARG A 168 3.59 5.52 3.60
CA ARG A 168 3.67 6.84 2.97
C ARG A 168 3.14 7.91 3.92
N PRO A 169 3.88 8.22 5.00
CA PRO A 169 3.46 9.26 5.94
C PRO A 169 3.39 10.62 5.24
N PRO A 170 2.51 11.54 5.68
CA PRO A 170 2.43 12.89 5.15
C PRO A 170 3.77 13.62 5.24
N LEU A 171 4.15 14.33 4.17
CA LEU A 171 5.30 15.22 4.18
C LEU A 171 4.88 16.57 4.74
N VAL A 172 5.62 17.05 5.75
CA VAL A 172 5.38 18.34 6.40
C VAL A 172 6.58 19.25 6.15
N ARG A 173 6.32 20.48 5.71
CA ARG A 173 7.35 21.49 5.48
C ARG A 173 6.95 22.80 6.14
N SER A 174 7.82 23.34 6.99
CA SER A 174 7.68 24.70 7.49
C SER A 174 7.98 25.71 6.37
N LEU A 175 7.11 26.71 6.24
CA LEU A 175 7.31 27.84 5.34
C LEU A 175 7.95 29.00 6.12
N ALA A 176 8.70 29.86 5.43
CA ALA A 176 9.18 31.10 6.02
C ALA A 176 7.99 32.02 6.35
N GLU A 177 8.10 32.86 7.38
CA GLU A 177 7.04 33.82 7.74
C GLU A 177 6.71 34.78 6.60
N SER A 178 7.69 35.08 5.73
CA SER A 178 7.51 35.91 4.54
C SER A 178 6.95 35.16 3.34
N ALA A 179 6.65 33.86 3.46
CA ALA A 179 6.02 33.12 2.39
C ALA A 179 4.61 33.68 2.14
N PRO A 180 4.13 33.66 0.87
CA PRO A 180 2.74 34.02 0.59
C PRO A 180 1.80 33.18 1.45
N GLU A 181 0.68 33.76 1.90
CA GLU A 181 -0.37 32.97 2.53
C GLU A 181 -0.70 31.77 1.65
N SER A 182 -0.77 30.59 2.27
CA SER A 182 -1.15 29.38 1.56
C SER A 182 -2.58 29.55 1.04
N GLY A 183 -2.77 29.37 -0.26
CA GLY A 183 -4.10 29.22 -0.84
C GLY A 183 -4.85 28.00 -0.28
N PRO A 184 -6.10 27.77 -0.71
CA PRO A 184 -6.84 26.58 -0.29
C PRO A 184 -6.10 25.30 -0.70
N PRO A 185 -6.34 24.17 0.02
CA PRO A 185 -5.79 22.89 -0.37
C PRO A 185 -6.10 22.56 -1.84
N VAL A 186 -5.06 22.18 -2.59
CA VAL A 186 -5.19 21.81 -4.00
C VAL A 186 -5.04 20.30 -4.11
N SER A 187 -5.97 19.65 -4.84
CA SER A 187 -5.82 18.26 -5.24
C SER A 187 -5.24 18.18 -6.64
N LEU A 188 -4.15 17.43 -6.82
CA LEU A 188 -3.55 17.20 -8.14
C LEU A 188 -4.37 16.22 -8.98
N PHE A 189 -5.05 15.28 -8.35
CA PHE A 189 -5.98 14.38 -9.00
C PHE A 189 -6.90 13.73 -7.98
N ARG A 190 -8.07 13.29 -8.45
CA ARG A 190 -9.02 12.51 -7.65
C ARG A 190 -9.58 11.38 -8.51
N THR A 191 -9.92 10.26 -7.89
CA THR A 191 -10.61 9.16 -8.54
C THR A 191 -12.01 8.96 -7.96
N GLU A 192 -12.96 8.52 -8.79
CA GLU A 192 -14.31 8.11 -8.40
C GLU A 192 -14.76 6.87 -9.19
N GLY A 193 -15.82 6.20 -8.73
CA GLY A 193 -16.35 4.99 -9.36
C GLY A 193 -15.80 3.73 -8.70
N VAL A 194 -15.43 2.73 -9.51
CA VAL A 194 -14.74 1.53 -9.01
C VAL A 194 -13.42 1.94 -8.35
N PRO A 195 -13.06 1.39 -7.17
CA PRO A 195 -11.80 1.72 -6.50
C PRO A 195 -10.60 1.42 -7.40
N VAL A 196 -9.75 2.44 -7.60
CA VAL A 196 -8.48 2.33 -8.31
C VAL A 196 -7.38 3.03 -7.52
N VAL A 197 -6.17 2.50 -7.60
CA VAL A 197 -5.01 3.05 -6.89
C VAL A 197 -4.09 3.74 -7.89
N VAL A 198 -3.75 5.01 -7.62
CA VAL A 198 -2.69 5.71 -8.36
C VAL A 198 -1.34 5.22 -7.87
N SER A 199 -0.71 4.39 -8.69
CA SER A 199 0.59 3.77 -8.39
C SER A 199 1.78 4.63 -8.82
N ALA A 200 1.60 5.48 -9.83
CA ALA A 200 2.63 6.40 -10.30
C ALA A 200 2.01 7.70 -10.80
N PHE A 201 2.68 8.80 -10.49
CA PHE A 201 2.52 10.10 -11.13
C PHE A 201 3.92 10.63 -11.41
N LYS A 202 4.27 10.82 -12.68
CA LYS A 202 5.61 11.26 -13.09
C LYS A 202 5.59 12.09 -14.37
N ALA A 203 6.68 12.81 -14.64
CA ALA A 203 6.90 13.40 -15.95
C ALA A 203 6.99 12.27 -17.01
N ALA A 204 6.44 12.51 -18.19
CA ALA A 204 6.59 11.59 -19.32
C ALA A 204 8.07 11.50 -19.76
N GLU A 205 8.48 10.37 -20.34
CA GLU A 205 9.87 10.16 -20.77
C GLU A 205 10.35 11.16 -21.82
N ASP A 206 9.45 11.64 -22.68
CA ASP A 206 9.77 12.67 -23.67
C ASP A 206 9.80 14.10 -23.10
N GLY A 207 9.50 14.28 -21.80
CA GLY A 207 9.47 15.57 -21.11
C GLY A 207 8.32 16.50 -21.50
N ARG A 208 7.36 16.05 -22.34
CA ARG A 208 6.29 16.89 -22.90
C ARG A 208 4.92 16.68 -22.23
N GLY A 209 4.90 16.13 -21.03
CA GLY A 209 3.66 15.83 -20.33
C GLY A 209 3.87 15.07 -19.03
N PHE A 210 2.78 14.51 -18.51
CA PHE A 210 2.78 13.67 -17.32
C PHE A 210 2.12 12.33 -17.59
N VAL A 211 2.57 11.31 -16.88
CA VAL A 211 1.99 9.98 -16.88
C VAL A 211 1.38 9.69 -15.51
N ILE A 212 0.13 9.22 -15.53
CA ILE A 212 -0.57 8.69 -14.35
C ILE A 212 -0.84 7.21 -14.61
N ARG A 213 -0.36 6.35 -13.71
CA ARG A 213 -0.61 4.90 -13.75
C ARG A 213 -1.53 4.50 -12.62
N LEU A 214 -2.63 3.86 -12.98
CA LEU A 214 -3.63 3.36 -12.04
C LEU A 214 -3.75 1.84 -12.17
N TYR A 215 -4.22 1.20 -11.11
CA TYR A 215 -4.65 -0.19 -11.18
C TYR A 215 -5.89 -0.43 -10.34
N GLU A 216 -6.70 -1.38 -10.75
CA GLU A 216 -7.80 -1.91 -9.96
C GLU A 216 -7.24 -2.96 -8.99
N PRO A 217 -7.31 -2.78 -7.66
CA PRO A 217 -6.61 -3.65 -6.73
C PRO A 217 -7.42 -4.88 -6.29
N GLY A 218 -8.74 -4.87 -6.45
CA GLY A 218 -9.73 -5.71 -5.76
C GLY A 218 -10.32 -6.85 -6.60
N GLY A 219 -9.94 -6.98 -7.87
CA GLY A 219 -10.49 -7.97 -8.79
C GLY A 219 -11.88 -7.62 -9.33
N GLN A 220 -12.25 -6.34 -9.33
CA GLN A 220 -13.54 -5.84 -9.81
C GLN A 220 -13.46 -5.34 -11.25
N SER A 221 -14.61 -5.35 -11.94
CA SER A 221 -14.79 -4.68 -13.23
C SER A 221 -15.71 -3.49 -13.06
N GLY A 222 -15.45 -2.41 -13.80
CA GLY A 222 -16.43 -1.35 -13.96
C GLY A 222 -15.79 -0.02 -14.37
N ARG A 223 -16.56 1.05 -14.18
CA ARG A 223 -16.20 2.38 -14.64
C ARG A 223 -15.53 3.17 -13.53
N ALA A 224 -14.42 3.83 -13.86
CA ALA A 224 -13.71 4.75 -12.99
C ALA A 224 -13.54 6.10 -13.69
N LYS A 225 -13.43 7.15 -12.89
CA LYS A 225 -13.17 8.52 -13.34
C LYS A 225 -11.88 9.01 -12.71
N LEU A 226 -11.06 9.70 -13.48
CA LEU A 226 -9.91 10.46 -13.02
C LEU A 226 -10.15 11.94 -13.30
N PHE A 227 -10.19 12.73 -12.23
CA PHE A 227 -10.32 14.18 -12.27
C PHE A 227 -8.93 14.81 -12.18
N LEU A 228 -8.61 15.65 -13.15
CA LEU A 228 -7.35 16.39 -13.28
C LEU A 228 -7.50 17.82 -12.71
N PRO A 229 -6.39 18.53 -12.43
CA PRO A 229 -6.46 19.87 -11.86
C PRO A 229 -6.72 20.94 -12.94
N ALA A 230 -6.57 20.58 -14.20
CA ALA A 230 -6.83 21.41 -15.37
C ALA A 230 -7.13 20.50 -16.58
N ALA A 231 -7.78 21.05 -17.60
CA ALA A 231 -8.06 20.33 -18.83
C ALA A 231 -6.75 20.11 -19.62
N PRO A 232 -6.38 18.86 -19.96
CA PRO A 232 -5.23 18.60 -20.82
C PRO A 232 -5.56 19.04 -22.25
N VAL A 233 -4.52 19.42 -23.00
CA VAL A 233 -4.63 19.70 -24.45
C VAL A 233 -4.86 18.39 -25.20
N ALA A 234 -4.24 17.30 -24.74
CA ALA A 234 -4.42 15.97 -25.31
C ALA A 234 -4.13 14.88 -24.27
N ALA A 235 -4.79 13.74 -24.44
CA ALA A 235 -4.62 12.57 -23.59
C ALA A 235 -4.57 11.28 -24.42
N TRP A 236 -3.79 10.32 -23.93
CA TRP A 236 -3.66 9.01 -24.55
C TRP A 236 -3.62 7.93 -23.48
N GLU A 237 -4.21 6.78 -23.77
CA GLU A 237 -3.90 5.53 -23.08
C GLU A 237 -2.64 4.93 -23.70
N THR A 238 -1.73 4.42 -22.87
CA THR A 238 -0.44 3.87 -23.29
C THR A 238 -0.19 2.52 -22.65
N ASN A 239 0.80 1.79 -23.17
CA ASN A 239 1.37 0.64 -22.46
C ASN A 239 2.25 1.12 -21.27
N LEU A 240 2.88 0.17 -20.56
CA LEU A 240 3.75 0.47 -19.40
C LEU A 240 5.04 1.20 -19.76
N LEU A 241 5.44 1.16 -21.04
CA LEU A 241 6.61 1.85 -21.60
C LEU A 241 6.25 3.22 -22.20
N GLU A 242 5.01 3.69 -22.00
CA GLU A 242 4.52 4.97 -22.55
C GLU A 242 4.36 4.99 -24.09
N GLU A 243 4.40 3.80 -24.71
CA GLU A 243 4.23 3.59 -26.15
C GLU A 243 2.75 3.29 -26.49
N GLU A 244 2.47 3.13 -27.79
CA GLU A 244 1.14 2.80 -28.31
C GLU A 244 0.05 3.79 -27.89
N ARG A 245 0.32 5.08 -28.07
CA ARG A 245 -0.58 6.18 -27.70
C ARG A 245 -1.92 6.10 -28.42
N ARG A 246 -2.92 5.52 -27.76
CA ARG A 246 -4.31 5.47 -28.23
C ARG A 246 -5.02 6.73 -27.75
N PRO A 247 -5.51 7.61 -28.65
CA PRO A 247 -6.18 8.84 -28.25
C PRO A 247 -7.33 8.54 -27.28
N PHE A 248 -7.40 9.32 -26.21
CA PHE A 248 -8.40 9.17 -25.17
C PHE A 248 -9.21 10.47 -25.06
N GLN A 249 -10.54 10.37 -25.05
CA GLN A 249 -11.39 11.55 -24.91
C GLN A 249 -11.39 12.01 -23.46
N VAL A 250 -11.21 13.33 -23.27
CA VAL A 250 -11.31 13.98 -21.96
C VAL A 250 -12.46 14.97 -22.01
N ASP A 251 -13.40 14.85 -21.08
CA ASP A 251 -14.45 15.84 -20.90
C ASP A 251 -13.97 16.89 -19.90
N ARG A 252 -13.45 18.00 -20.43
CA ARG A 252 -12.77 19.06 -19.67
C ARG A 252 -11.63 18.51 -18.82
N GLU A 253 -11.80 18.40 -17.51
CA GLU A 253 -10.82 17.86 -16.56
C GLU A 253 -11.05 16.39 -16.21
N THR A 254 -12.04 15.72 -16.82
CA THR A 254 -12.47 14.37 -16.43
C THR A 254 -12.14 13.33 -17.50
N VAL A 255 -11.45 12.28 -17.07
CA VAL A 255 -11.08 11.10 -17.86
C VAL A 255 -11.91 9.93 -17.35
N GLU A 256 -12.80 9.37 -18.18
CA GLU A 256 -13.67 8.28 -17.77
C GLU A 256 -13.33 7.00 -18.53
N PHE A 257 -12.95 5.94 -17.81
CA PHE A 257 -12.42 4.70 -18.37
C PHE A 257 -13.03 3.48 -17.69
N GLU A 258 -12.95 2.33 -18.37
CA GLU A 258 -13.30 1.04 -17.79
C GLU A 258 -12.04 0.31 -17.31
N VAL A 259 -12.18 -0.44 -16.23
CA VAL A 259 -11.17 -1.36 -15.71
C VAL A 259 -11.75 -2.77 -15.61
N ARG A 260 -10.90 -3.75 -15.87
CA ARG A 260 -11.11 -5.18 -15.62
C ARG A 260 -10.42 -5.59 -14.31
N PRO A 261 -10.70 -6.82 -13.80
CA PRO A 261 -10.09 -7.30 -12.57
C PRO A 261 -8.57 -7.25 -12.65
N PHE A 262 -7.93 -6.56 -11.70
CA PHE A 262 -6.47 -6.38 -11.61
C PHE A 262 -5.84 -5.67 -12.83
N GLU A 263 -6.62 -4.93 -13.61
CA GLU A 263 -6.10 -4.22 -14.79
C GLU A 263 -5.26 -3.01 -14.38
N ILE A 264 -4.13 -2.83 -15.07
CA ILE A 264 -3.29 -1.63 -14.98
C ILE A 264 -3.61 -0.74 -16.17
N LYS A 265 -3.94 0.52 -15.90
CA LYS A 265 -4.15 1.58 -16.89
C LYS A 265 -3.04 2.62 -16.78
N THR A 266 -2.45 3.00 -17.92
CA THR A 266 -1.46 4.08 -17.98
C THR A 266 -1.98 5.17 -18.91
N PHE A 267 -2.09 6.39 -18.40
CA PHE A 267 -2.53 7.55 -19.16
C PHE A 267 -1.41 8.58 -19.26
N TYR A 268 -1.19 9.07 -20.47
CA TYR A 268 -0.33 10.20 -20.77
C TYR A 268 -1.21 11.45 -20.96
N PHE A 269 -0.81 12.57 -20.35
CA PHE A 269 -1.46 13.88 -20.50
C PHE A 269 -0.47 14.95 -20.96
N SER A 270 -0.83 15.67 -22.03
CA SER A 270 -0.14 16.89 -22.45
C SER A 270 -0.91 18.12 -22.02
N PHE A 271 -0.21 19.09 -21.42
CA PHE A 271 -0.77 20.41 -21.05
C PHE A 271 -0.20 21.55 -21.91
N SER A 272 0.73 21.25 -22.81
CA SER A 272 1.29 22.18 -23.79
C SER A 272 0.73 21.86 -25.17
N LYS A 273 0.36 22.90 -25.93
CA LYS A 273 0.10 22.74 -27.37
C LYS A 273 1.38 22.27 -28.06
N GLU A 274 1.31 21.25 -28.90
CA GLU A 274 2.44 20.92 -29.76
C GLU A 274 2.73 22.13 -30.67
N PRO A 275 4.01 22.48 -30.88
CA PRO A 275 4.34 23.53 -31.83
C PRO A 275 3.98 23.06 -33.25
N GLY A 276 2.82 23.51 -33.77
CA GLY A 276 2.44 23.30 -35.17
C GLY A 276 0.96 23.05 -35.46
N GLU A 277 0.09 22.87 -34.46
CA GLU A 277 -1.34 22.63 -34.72
C GLU A 277 -2.06 23.97 -35.02
N PRO A 278 -2.65 24.15 -36.22
CA PRO A 278 -3.27 25.41 -36.61
C PRO A 278 -4.50 25.70 -35.74
N ASP A 279 -4.61 26.95 -35.28
CA ASP A 279 -5.74 27.44 -34.49
C ASP A 279 -7.03 27.20 -35.30
N GLY A 280 -7.85 26.25 -34.84
CA GLY A 280 -9.16 25.92 -35.40
C GLY A 280 -10.17 27.05 -35.17
N ARG A 281 -9.86 28.25 -35.65
CA ARG A 281 -10.81 29.36 -35.71
C ARG A 281 -11.80 29.08 -36.83
N LYS A 282 -13.01 28.73 -36.37
CA LYS A 282 -14.29 28.78 -37.08
C LYS A 282 -14.29 29.90 -38.13
N LYS A 283 -14.47 29.53 -39.40
CA LYS A 283 -15.06 30.44 -40.39
C LYS A 283 -16.58 30.35 -40.22
N SER A 284 -17.14 31.37 -39.56
CA SER A 284 -18.51 31.84 -39.83
C SER A 284 -18.54 32.55 -41.17
#